data_AF-A0A660VQC5-F1
#
_entry.id   AF-A0A660VQC5-F1
#
_cell.length_a   1.000
_cell.length_b   1.000
_cell.length_c   1.000
_cell.angle_alpha   90.00
_cell.angle_beta   90.00
_cell.angle_gamma   90.00
#
_symmetry.space_group_name_H-M   'P 1'
#
loop_
_entity.id
_entity.type
_entity.pdbx_description
1 polymer ?
#
loop_
_entity_poly.entity_id
_entity_poly.type
_entity_poly.pdbx_seq_one_letter_code
_entity_poly.pdbx_strand_id
1 'polypeptide(L)'
;MARPTPELLALQEAVETLARGKGLDFPEIRYELVDHRQLNEIAAYGGFPVRYPHWRFGMDYDGLAKGHAWGLQRIYELVINTRPVLAYLLGQNAAVEQKLVMAHVCGHADFFAHNAWFSHTEPDMIDVLASHGARIRTLMDRRGLEQVEDFVDRVLSVDNLLDVGALGRARGQPGNAPPLDRGAPAGDILGHLLLGAPLAGWQQEVLSMLRDEAYYFLPQGMTKIMNEGWASFWHSRLMTGELLRDAEVVAYADQHSGAMGSEGQLNPYKLGMELFRRIFRERGGDDGGGLEAVFQARRIHNDLTFVDAHLDGGFCDDLGIVGSHEDFVAAKEGLMVSLTNAGQPLIRRVDAGGPELELEHCWSGSELELDAAEQTLRNLSRLWSGSVRLSTRLEGRAALLSCLDGQSVERELGEPVDPAQPDDAASDA
;
A
#
# COMPACT_ATOMS: atom_id res chain seq x y z
N MET A 1 -11.57 -9.69 -20.77
CA MET A 1 -11.32 -10.90 -19.96
C MET A 1 -12.56 -11.78 -20.02
N ALA A 2 -12.46 -13.05 -19.62
CA ALA A 2 -13.59 -13.97 -19.69
C ALA A 2 -14.45 -13.87 -18.42
N ARG A 3 -15.77 -14.06 -18.56
CA ARG A 3 -16.65 -14.19 -17.40
C ARG A 3 -16.48 -15.56 -16.74
N PRO A 4 -16.66 -15.69 -15.41
CA PRO A 4 -16.64 -16.98 -14.73
C PRO A 4 -17.61 -17.98 -15.35
N THR A 5 -17.24 -19.26 -15.30
CA THR A 5 -18.13 -20.35 -15.74
C THR A 5 -19.33 -20.49 -14.80
N PRO A 6 -20.43 -21.15 -15.22
CA PRO A 6 -21.58 -21.39 -14.33
C PRO A 6 -21.21 -22.09 -13.02
N GLU A 7 -20.23 -23.00 -13.07
CA GLU A 7 -19.70 -23.71 -11.89
C GLU A 7 -18.99 -22.74 -10.92
N LEU A 8 -18.19 -21.81 -11.44
CA LEU A 8 -17.54 -20.79 -10.62
C LEU A 8 -18.51 -19.76 -10.07
N LEU A 9 -19.58 -19.42 -10.81
CA LEU A 9 -20.65 -18.55 -10.30
C LEU A 9 -21.42 -19.21 -9.15
N ALA A 10 -21.72 -20.51 -9.26
CA ALA A 10 -22.33 -21.28 -8.17
C ALA A 10 -21.39 -21.38 -6.96
N LEU A 11 -20.08 -21.54 -7.19
CA LEU A 11 -19.08 -21.52 -6.14
C LEU A 11 -19.00 -20.15 -5.45
N GLN A 12 -18.97 -19.07 -6.23
CA GLN A 12 -19.00 -17.70 -5.74
C GLN A 12 -20.21 -17.48 -4.83
N GLU A 13 -21.42 -17.85 -5.30
CA GLU A 13 -22.65 -17.71 -4.53
C GLU A 13 -22.59 -18.48 -3.20
N ALA A 14 -22.08 -19.71 -3.22
CA ALA A 14 -21.92 -20.52 -2.01
C ALA A 14 -20.94 -19.91 -1.01
N VAL A 15 -19.77 -19.46 -1.48
CA VAL A 15 -18.73 -18.82 -0.64
C VAL A 15 -19.26 -17.52 -0.05
N GLU A 16 -19.85 -16.66 -0.87
CA GLU A 16 -20.36 -15.36 -0.43
C GLU A 16 -21.54 -15.50 0.53
N THR A 17 -22.44 -16.47 0.30
CA THR A 17 -23.57 -16.77 1.20
C THR A 17 -23.06 -17.21 2.57
N LEU A 18 -22.06 -18.11 2.59
CA LEU A 18 -21.45 -18.53 3.83
C LEU A 18 -20.75 -17.36 4.54
N ALA A 19 -19.96 -16.56 3.82
CA ALA A 19 -19.26 -15.40 4.34
C ALA A 19 -20.23 -14.41 5.02
N ARG A 20 -21.33 -14.05 4.33
CA ARG A 20 -22.38 -13.19 4.90
C ARG A 20 -23.09 -13.85 6.08
N GLY A 21 -23.34 -15.16 6.02
CA GLY A 21 -23.92 -15.93 7.12
C GLY A 21 -23.06 -15.97 8.38
N LYS A 22 -21.74 -15.77 8.26
CA LYS A 22 -20.79 -15.68 9.38
C LYS A 22 -20.54 -14.23 9.84
N GLY A 23 -21.19 -13.24 9.24
CA GLY A 23 -21.15 -11.84 9.66
C GLY A 23 -20.25 -10.91 8.86
N LEU A 24 -19.63 -11.38 7.76
CA LEU A 24 -18.96 -10.47 6.83
C LEU A 24 -19.97 -9.64 6.05
N ASP A 25 -19.66 -8.36 5.82
CA ASP A 25 -20.49 -7.47 5.01
C ASP A 25 -19.60 -6.80 3.94
N PHE A 26 -19.99 -6.95 2.68
CA PHE A 26 -19.19 -6.47 1.56
C PHE A 26 -20.06 -6.20 0.32
N PRO A 27 -19.65 -5.23 -0.51
CA PRO A 27 -20.29 -4.94 -1.79
C PRO A 27 -20.30 -6.13 -2.74
N GLU A 28 -21.02 -6.00 -3.87
CA GLU A 28 -20.92 -6.96 -4.96
C GLU A 28 -19.46 -7.16 -5.37
N ILE A 29 -19.04 -8.43 -5.48
CA ILE A 29 -17.72 -8.81 -5.99
C ILE A 29 -17.89 -9.28 -7.44
N ARG A 30 -17.18 -8.65 -8.36
CA ARG A 30 -17.12 -9.04 -9.77
C ARG A 30 -15.81 -9.79 -10.03
N TYR A 31 -15.91 -11.07 -10.31
CA TYR A 31 -14.77 -11.88 -10.73
C TYR A 31 -14.58 -11.86 -12.25
N GLU A 32 -13.33 -11.71 -12.69
CA GLU A 32 -12.92 -11.90 -14.08
C GLU A 32 -11.90 -13.04 -14.19
N LEU A 33 -12.10 -13.93 -15.16
CA LEU A 33 -11.16 -15.02 -15.43
C LEU A 33 -10.00 -14.53 -16.29
N VAL A 34 -8.80 -14.83 -15.82
CA VAL A 34 -7.53 -14.47 -16.45
C VAL A 34 -6.60 -15.67 -16.52
N ASP A 35 -5.70 -15.66 -17.50
CA ASP A 35 -4.52 -16.53 -17.49
C ASP A 35 -3.35 -15.87 -16.73
N HIS A 36 -2.26 -16.60 -16.55
CA HIS A 36 -1.08 -16.10 -15.84
C HIS A 36 -0.46 -14.85 -16.49
N ARG A 37 -0.50 -14.77 -17.82
CA ARG A 37 0.06 -13.63 -18.55
C ARG A 37 -0.79 -12.39 -18.26
N GLN A 38 -2.11 -12.51 -18.41
CA GLN A 38 -3.06 -11.45 -18.13
C GLN A 38 -2.98 -11.00 -16.68
N LEU A 39 -2.88 -11.94 -15.72
CA LEU A 39 -2.74 -11.59 -14.31
C LEU A 39 -1.48 -10.73 -14.06
N ASN A 40 -0.34 -11.11 -14.64
CA ASN A 40 0.89 -10.32 -14.52
C ASN A 40 0.78 -8.96 -15.20
N GLU A 41 0.12 -8.87 -16.37
CA GLU A 41 -0.13 -7.59 -17.07
C GLU A 41 -0.99 -6.66 -16.19
N ILE A 42 -2.06 -7.19 -15.60
CA ILE A 42 -2.97 -6.43 -14.74
C ILE A 42 -2.29 -6.03 -13.43
N ALA A 43 -1.52 -6.93 -12.81
CA ALA A 43 -0.76 -6.65 -11.60
C ALA A 43 0.29 -5.55 -11.82
N ALA A 44 0.97 -5.54 -12.97
CA ALA A 44 1.89 -4.47 -13.34
C ALA A 44 1.18 -3.10 -13.45
N TYR A 45 -0.10 -3.08 -13.80
CA TYR A 45 -0.93 -1.86 -13.81
C TYR A 45 -1.53 -1.51 -12.44
N GLY A 46 -1.10 -2.17 -11.36
CA GLY A 46 -1.66 -1.98 -10.02
C GLY A 46 -3.05 -2.58 -9.87
N GLY A 47 -3.38 -3.58 -10.69
CA GLY A 47 -4.66 -4.29 -10.66
C GLY A 47 -5.75 -3.75 -11.59
N PHE A 48 -5.47 -2.67 -12.32
CA PHE A 48 -6.43 -2.03 -13.22
C PHE A 48 -6.22 -2.45 -14.68
N PRO A 49 -7.28 -2.57 -15.48
CA PRO A 49 -7.17 -3.00 -16.87
C PRO A 49 -6.57 -1.94 -17.79
N VAL A 50 -6.62 -0.66 -17.41
CA VAL A 50 -6.14 0.46 -18.21
C VAL A 50 -5.38 1.44 -17.34
N ARG A 51 -4.19 1.83 -17.78
CA ARG A 51 -3.41 2.96 -17.26
C ARG A 51 -2.98 3.88 -18.40
N TYR A 52 -2.31 4.97 -18.06
CA TYR A 52 -1.57 5.76 -19.04
C TYR A 52 -0.40 4.92 -19.60
N PRO A 53 0.00 5.14 -20.85
CA PRO A 53 1.18 4.45 -21.39
C PRO A 53 2.43 4.94 -20.68
N HIS A 54 3.23 4.02 -20.16
CA HIS A 54 4.50 4.32 -19.51
C HIS A 54 5.38 3.08 -19.44
N TRP A 55 6.68 3.24 -19.64
CA TRP A 55 7.65 2.14 -19.64
C TRP A 55 7.78 1.43 -18.28
N ARG A 56 7.59 2.14 -17.16
CA ARG A 56 7.59 1.57 -15.78
C ARG A 56 6.74 0.30 -15.67
N PHE A 57 5.53 0.33 -16.23
CA PHE A 57 4.64 -0.83 -16.17
C PHE A 57 5.18 -2.04 -16.97
N GLY A 58 5.94 -1.79 -18.04
CA GLY A 58 6.64 -2.84 -18.77
C GLY A 58 7.76 -3.47 -17.95
N MET A 59 8.49 -2.68 -17.16
CA MET A 59 9.47 -3.20 -16.21
C MET A 59 8.82 -4.01 -15.09
N ASP A 60 7.73 -3.50 -14.51
CA ASP A 60 7.00 -4.19 -13.45
C ASP A 60 6.48 -5.55 -13.96
N TYR A 61 5.95 -5.59 -15.18
CA TYR A 61 5.55 -6.83 -15.84
C TYR A 61 6.71 -7.81 -16.02
N ASP A 62 7.86 -7.36 -16.50
CA ASP A 62 9.04 -8.21 -16.72
C ASP A 62 9.54 -8.80 -15.39
N GLY A 63 9.56 -8.00 -14.32
CA GLY A 63 9.87 -8.46 -12.97
C GLY A 63 8.92 -9.55 -12.46
N LEU A 64 7.60 -9.29 -12.54
CA LEU A 64 6.56 -10.24 -12.13
C LEU A 64 6.59 -11.53 -12.95
N ALA A 65 6.74 -11.42 -14.27
CA ALA A 65 6.78 -12.57 -15.17
C ALA A 65 7.99 -13.47 -14.89
N LYS A 66 9.18 -12.89 -14.65
CA LYS A 66 10.39 -13.63 -14.27
C LYS A 66 10.26 -14.26 -12.88
N GLY A 67 9.74 -13.52 -11.90
CA GLY A 67 9.48 -14.02 -10.55
C GLY A 67 8.58 -15.25 -10.56
N HIS A 68 7.51 -15.23 -11.37
CA HIS A 68 6.63 -16.38 -11.55
C HIS A 68 7.31 -17.53 -12.28
N ALA A 69 8.03 -17.26 -13.39
CA ALA A 69 8.71 -18.30 -14.16
C ALA A 69 9.75 -19.08 -13.33
N TRP A 70 10.33 -18.44 -12.32
CA TRP A 70 11.31 -19.05 -11.41
C TRP A 70 10.70 -19.58 -10.12
N GLY A 71 9.37 -19.50 -9.95
CA GLY A 71 8.66 -19.93 -8.74
C GLY A 71 8.95 -19.08 -7.50
N LEU A 72 9.52 -17.88 -7.69
CA LEU A 72 9.88 -16.95 -6.62
C LEU A 72 8.70 -16.11 -6.12
N GLN A 73 7.72 -15.85 -6.99
CA GLN A 73 6.53 -15.05 -6.68
C GLN A 73 5.30 -15.65 -7.35
N ARG A 74 4.27 -15.97 -6.55
CA ARG A 74 2.95 -16.41 -7.03
C ARG A 74 1.91 -15.42 -6.53
N ILE A 75 1.19 -14.79 -7.46
CA ILE A 75 0.02 -13.98 -7.14
C ILE A 75 -1.14 -14.95 -6.93
N TYR A 76 -1.54 -15.13 -5.67
CA TYR A 76 -2.65 -16.00 -5.31
C TYR A 76 -3.99 -15.32 -5.59
N GLU A 77 -4.07 -14.03 -5.29
CA GLU A 77 -5.23 -13.18 -5.49
C GLU A 77 -4.83 -11.79 -6.01
N LEU A 78 -5.76 -11.16 -6.73
CA LEU A 78 -5.67 -9.75 -7.07
C LEU A 78 -7.06 -9.16 -6.96
N VAL A 79 -7.24 -8.25 -5.99
CA VAL A 79 -8.51 -7.61 -5.66
C VAL A 79 -8.34 -6.11 -5.58
N ILE A 80 -9.33 -5.38 -6.07
CA ILE A 80 -9.29 -3.92 -6.20
C ILE A 80 -10.51 -3.31 -5.54
N ASN A 81 -10.28 -2.35 -4.65
CA ASN A 81 -11.32 -1.61 -3.96
C ASN A 81 -12.06 -0.67 -4.90
N THR A 82 -13.01 -1.22 -5.64
CA THR A 82 -13.92 -0.54 -6.56
C THR A 82 -15.36 -0.89 -6.19
N ARG A 83 -16.35 -0.30 -6.85
CA ARG A 83 -17.77 -0.64 -6.69
C ARG A 83 -18.39 -0.99 -8.05
N PRO A 84 -18.67 -2.28 -8.34
CA PRO A 84 -18.42 -3.47 -7.53
C PRO A 84 -16.92 -3.73 -7.29
N VAL A 85 -16.58 -4.48 -6.25
CA VAL A 85 -15.20 -4.90 -5.98
C VAL A 85 -14.74 -5.81 -7.10
N LEU A 86 -13.67 -5.41 -7.81
CA LEU A 86 -13.12 -6.19 -8.91
C LEU A 86 -12.08 -7.18 -8.37
N ALA A 87 -12.19 -8.45 -8.77
CA ALA A 87 -11.23 -9.50 -8.42
C ALA A 87 -10.94 -10.40 -9.62
N TYR A 88 -9.74 -10.97 -9.65
CA TYR A 88 -9.29 -11.81 -10.76
C TYR A 88 -9.08 -13.25 -10.31
N LEU A 89 -9.62 -14.20 -11.09
CA LEU A 89 -9.44 -15.63 -10.88
C LEU A 89 -8.54 -16.21 -11.96
N LEU A 90 -7.50 -16.93 -11.55
CA LEU A 90 -6.71 -17.71 -12.48
C LEU A 90 -7.55 -18.89 -13.00
N GLY A 91 -7.78 -18.93 -14.31
CA GLY A 91 -8.62 -19.97 -14.92
C GLY A 91 -8.06 -21.39 -14.81
N GLN A 92 -6.78 -21.55 -14.49
CA GLN A 92 -6.10 -22.83 -14.34
C GLN A 92 -6.15 -23.38 -12.91
N ASN A 93 -6.64 -22.59 -11.94
CA ASN A 93 -6.69 -22.99 -10.55
C ASN A 93 -7.65 -24.17 -10.34
N ALA A 94 -7.24 -25.10 -9.47
CA ALA A 94 -8.10 -26.20 -9.04
C ALA A 94 -9.28 -25.69 -8.20
N ALA A 95 -10.35 -26.48 -8.08
CA ALA A 95 -11.56 -26.07 -7.36
C ALA A 95 -11.30 -25.63 -5.90
N VAL A 96 -10.40 -26.31 -5.19
CA VAL A 96 -10.00 -25.94 -3.82
C VAL A 96 -9.26 -24.59 -3.79
N GLU A 97 -8.43 -24.31 -4.79
CA GLU A 97 -7.71 -23.03 -4.90
C GLU A 97 -8.71 -21.91 -5.23
N GLN A 98 -9.70 -22.16 -6.09
CA GLN A 98 -10.77 -21.20 -6.37
C GLN A 98 -11.57 -20.86 -5.11
N LYS A 99 -11.92 -21.87 -4.30
CA LYS A 99 -12.59 -21.65 -3.00
C LYS A 99 -11.75 -20.79 -2.07
N LEU A 100 -10.45 -21.07 -1.98
CA LEU A 100 -9.55 -20.31 -1.13
C LEU A 100 -9.50 -18.84 -1.55
N VAL A 101 -9.27 -18.58 -2.85
CA VAL A 101 -9.19 -17.23 -3.40
C VAL A 101 -10.50 -16.49 -3.20
N MET A 102 -11.65 -17.09 -3.51
CA MET A 102 -12.95 -16.45 -3.29
C MET A 102 -13.21 -16.13 -1.82
N ALA A 103 -12.87 -17.04 -0.91
CA ALA A 103 -13.04 -16.81 0.53
C ALA A 103 -12.12 -15.70 1.05
N HIS A 104 -10.90 -15.63 0.52
CA HIS A 104 -9.94 -14.58 0.86
C HIS A 104 -10.38 -13.20 0.31
N VAL A 105 -10.83 -13.15 -0.94
CA VAL A 105 -11.39 -11.94 -1.56
C VAL A 105 -12.61 -11.41 -0.80
N CYS A 106 -13.47 -12.28 -0.25
CA CYS A 106 -14.57 -11.83 0.63
C CYS A 106 -14.04 -11.07 1.86
N GLY A 107 -12.95 -11.55 2.45
CA GLY A 107 -12.29 -10.86 3.57
C GLY A 107 -11.74 -9.50 3.18
N HIS A 108 -11.04 -9.39 2.05
CA HIS A 108 -10.57 -8.10 1.54
C HIS A 108 -11.71 -7.12 1.22
N ALA A 109 -12.75 -7.60 0.53
CA ALA A 109 -13.90 -6.77 0.16
C ALA A 109 -14.58 -6.18 1.41
N ASP A 110 -14.72 -7.00 2.45
CA ASP A 110 -15.24 -6.58 3.75
C ASP A 110 -14.28 -5.60 4.47
N PHE A 111 -12.97 -5.84 4.42
CA PHE A 111 -11.96 -4.95 4.98
C PHE A 111 -12.04 -3.56 4.35
N PHE A 112 -12.03 -3.48 3.01
CA PHE A 112 -12.11 -2.23 2.27
C PHE A 112 -13.41 -1.46 2.57
N ALA A 113 -14.53 -2.16 2.78
CA ALA A 113 -15.80 -1.53 3.08
C ALA A 113 -15.87 -0.95 4.49
N HIS A 114 -15.06 -1.44 5.43
CA HIS A 114 -15.25 -1.17 6.86
C HIS A 114 -14.03 -0.61 7.60
N ASN A 115 -12.84 -0.60 7.00
CA ASN A 115 -11.68 0.02 7.59
C ASN A 115 -11.72 1.55 7.35
N ALA A 116 -11.53 2.33 8.43
CA ALA A 116 -11.64 3.78 8.39
C ALA A 116 -10.70 4.46 7.38
N TRP A 117 -9.56 3.84 7.06
CA TRP A 117 -8.56 4.39 6.14
C TRP A 117 -8.98 4.28 4.67
N PHE A 118 -9.99 3.47 4.34
CA PHE A 118 -10.53 3.37 2.97
C PHE A 118 -11.75 4.28 2.73
N SER A 119 -12.26 4.94 3.78
CA SER A 119 -13.54 5.69 3.73
C SER A 119 -13.59 6.85 2.72
N HIS A 120 -12.43 7.39 2.31
CA HIS A 120 -12.33 8.50 1.35
C HIS A 120 -12.04 8.02 -0.08
N THR A 121 -11.66 6.75 -0.26
CA THR A 121 -11.22 6.22 -1.56
C THR A 121 -12.34 6.24 -2.59
N GLU A 122 -12.01 6.63 -3.81
CA GLU A 122 -12.93 6.72 -4.93
C GLU A 122 -13.47 5.33 -5.33
N PRO A 123 -14.78 5.08 -5.20
CA PRO A 123 -15.38 3.80 -5.57
C PRO A 123 -15.27 3.47 -7.07
N ASP A 124 -15.29 4.47 -7.95
CA ASP A 124 -15.28 4.30 -9.41
C ASP A 124 -13.89 4.53 -10.00
N MET A 125 -12.83 4.10 -9.28
CA MET A 125 -11.43 4.34 -9.67
C MET A 125 -11.06 3.78 -11.06
N ILE A 126 -11.77 2.78 -11.56
CA ILE A 126 -11.59 2.25 -12.93
C ILE A 126 -11.83 3.35 -13.96
N ASP A 127 -12.92 4.11 -13.82
CA ASP A 127 -13.28 5.17 -14.75
C ASP A 127 -12.36 6.39 -14.59
N VAL A 128 -11.94 6.68 -13.36
CA VAL A 128 -10.94 7.73 -13.07
C VAL A 128 -9.62 7.42 -13.77
N LEU A 129 -9.06 6.22 -13.59
CA LEU A 129 -7.80 5.81 -14.23
C LEU A 129 -7.91 5.73 -15.75
N ALA A 130 -9.05 5.26 -16.28
CA ALA A 130 -9.30 5.26 -17.71
C ALA A 130 -9.33 6.69 -18.28
N SER A 131 -9.97 7.63 -17.56
CA SER A 131 -10.00 9.06 -17.89
C SER A 131 -8.60 9.67 -17.82
N HIS A 132 -7.84 9.43 -16.75
CA HIS A 132 -6.46 9.88 -16.62
C HIS A 132 -5.59 9.38 -17.78
N GLY A 133 -5.68 8.08 -18.08
CA GLY A 133 -4.99 7.47 -19.21
C GLY A 133 -5.34 8.11 -20.54
N ALA A 134 -6.61 8.41 -20.80
CA ALA A 134 -7.05 9.06 -22.03
C ALA A 134 -6.54 10.51 -22.14
N ARG A 135 -6.54 11.25 -21.03
CA ARG A 135 -6.00 12.62 -20.96
C ARG A 135 -4.50 12.64 -21.20
N ILE A 136 -3.74 11.76 -20.55
CA ILE A 136 -2.29 11.65 -20.74
C ILE A 136 -1.95 11.27 -22.19
N ARG A 137 -2.68 10.31 -22.79
CA ARG A 137 -2.52 9.99 -24.23
C ARG A 137 -2.76 11.19 -25.14
N THR A 138 -3.83 11.94 -24.87
CA THR A 138 -4.14 13.16 -25.63
C THR A 138 -3.03 14.21 -25.50
N LEU A 139 -2.43 14.33 -24.31
CA LEU A 139 -1.29 15.22 -24.09
C LEU A 139 -0.06 14.73 -24.87
N MET A 140 0.23 13.43 -24.87
CA MET A 140 1.33 12.84 -25.65
C MET A 140 1.15 13.10 -27.15
N ASP A 141 -0.06 12.95 -27.69
CA ASP A 141 -0.34 13.22 -29.11
C ASP A 141 -0.10 14.69 -29.49
N ARG A 142 -0.38 15.62 -28.56
CA ARG A 142 -0.27 17.07 -28.80
C ARG A 142 1.13 17.64 -28.52
N ARG A 143 1.86 17.05 -27.58
CA ARG A 143 3.13 17.56 -27.04
C ARG A 143 4.34 16.73 -27.46
N GLY A 144 4.12 15.51 -27.93
CA GLY A 144 5.15 14.51 -28.14
C GLY A 144 5.27 13.57 -26.94
N LEU A 145 5.55 12.29 -27.23
CA LEU A 145 5.69 11.23 -26.23
C LEU A 145 6.78 11.58 -25.21
N GLU A 146 8.00 11.85 -25.68
CA GLU A 146 9.19 12.11 -24.83
C GLU A 146 8.94 13.24 -23.83
N GLN A 147 8.33 14.34 -24.26
CA GLN A 147 8.08 15.49 -23.38
C GLN A 147 7.14 15.15 -22.21
N VAL A 148 6.11 14.35 -22.47
CA VAL A 148 5.14 13.98 -21.43
C VAL A 148 5.69 12.86 -20.56
N GLU A 149 6.34 11.86 -21.15
CA GLU A 149 6.97 10.75 -20.42
C GLU A 149 8.07 11.26 -19.48
N ASP A 150 8.98 12.12 -19.94
CA ASP A 150 10.01 12.75 -19.11
C ASP A 150 9.43 13.50 -17.91
N PHE A 151 8.25 14.10 -18.07
CA PHE A 151 7.56 14.79 -16.98
C PHE A 151 6.93 13.79 -16.02
N VAL A 152 6.25 12.77 -16.53
CA VAL A 152 5.68 11.68 -15.73
C VAL A 152 6.77 10.99 -14.91
N ASP A 153 7.93 10.67 -15.49
CA ASP A 153 9.08 10.08 -14.80
C ASP A 153 9.55 10.91 -13.60
N ARG A 154 9.61 12.24 -13.76
CA ARG A 154 9.98 13.14 -12.66
C ARG A 154 8.94 13.11 -11.55
N VAL A 155 7.66 13.11 -11.89
CA VAL A 155 6.58 13.04 -10.90
C VAL A 155 6.58 11.68 -10.19
N LEU A 156 6.79 10.58 -10.90
CA LEU A 156 6.85 9.24 -10.32
C LEU A 156 8.06 9.03 -9.39
N SER A 157 9.10 9.86 -9.47
CA SER A 157 10.19 9.82 -8.48
C SER A 157 9.85 10.44 -7.12
N VAL A 158 8.67 11.06 -7.00
CA VAL A 158 8.18 11.73 -5.79
C VAL A 158 6.72 11.39 -5.47
N ASP A 159 6.14 10.38 -6.14
CA ASP A 159 4.74 9.99 -5.98
C ASP A 159 4.44 9.40 -4.59
N ASN A 160 5.48 8.92 -3.90
CA ASN A 160 5.44 8.37 -2.55
C ASN A 160 5.64 9.43 -1.45
N LEU A 161 6.00 10.68 -1.79
CA LEU A 161 6.19 11.76 -0.82
C LEU A 161 4.83 12.40 -0.46
N LEU A 162 4.02 11.61 0.24
CA LEU A 162 2.66 11.94 0.65
C LEU A 162 2.56 12.09 2.17
N ASP A 163 1.61 12.92 2.61
CA ASP A 163 1.28 13.04 4.03
C ASP A 163 0.23 11.99 4.45
N VAL A 164 0.68 10.95 5.16
CA VAL A 164 -0.20 9.92 5.74
C VAL A 164 -1.17 10.49 6.78
N GLY A 165 -0.74 11.50 7.56
CA GLY A 165 -1.59 12.17 8.54
C GLY A 165 -2.80 12.87 7.90
N ALA A 166 -2.65 13.32 6.65
CA ALA A 166 -3.72 13.92 5.87
C ALA A 166 -4.89 12.97 5.63
N LEU A 167 -4.65 11.67 5.47
CA LEU A 167 -5.72 10.67 5.35
C LEU A 167 -6.54 10.54 6.63
N GLY A 168 -5.89 10.70 7.79
CA GLY A 168 -6.58 10.75 9.08
C GLY A 168 -7.55 11.94 9.17
N ARG A 169 -7.15 13.10 8.62
CA ARG A 169 -7.96 14.34 8.58
C ARG A 169 -9.03 14.32 7.50
N ALA A 170 -8.80 13.60 6.40
CA ALA A 170 -9.73 13.48 5.27
C ALA A 170 -10.85 12.44 5.48
N ARG A 171 -10.90 11.76 6.65
CA ARG A 171 -11.94 10.77 6.98
C ARG A 171 -13.34 11.35 6.77
N GLY A 172 -14.10 10.75 5.85
CA GLY A 172 -15.47 11.15 5.53
C GLY A 172 -15.62 12.28 4.51
N GLN A 173 -14.52 12.75 3.88
CA GLN A 173 -14.57 13.65 2.73
C GLN A 173 -14.47 12.86 1.41
N PRO A 174 -15.25 13.20 0.37
CA PRO A 174 -15.15 12.55 -0.92
C PRO A 174 -13.89 12.99 -1.68
N GLY A 175 -13.18 12.02 -2.28
CA GLY A 175 -11.98 12.24 -3.10
C GLY A 175 -10.74 11.58 -2.49
N ASN A 176 -9.83 11.11 -3.35
CA ASN A 176 -8.65 10.35 -2.91
C ASN A 176 -7.68 11.25 -2.13
N ALA A 177 -7.36 12.41 -2.70
CA ALA A 177 -6.34 13.31 -2.17
C ALA A 177 -6.95 14.44 -1.32
N PRO A 178 -6.23 14.95 -0.30
CA PRO A 178 -6.69 16.08 0.50
C PRO A 178 -6.87 17.34 -0.36
N PRO A 179 -7.73 18.29 0.06
CA PRO A 179 -7.94 19.55 -0.67
C PRO A 179 -6.63 20.31 -0.93
N LEU A 180 -6.54 20.91 -2.12
CA LEU A 180 -5.38 21.69 -2.53
C LEU A 180 -5.56 23.15 -2.09
N ASP A 181 -5.12 23.50 -0.88
CA ASP A 181 -5.16 24.87 -0.37
C ASP A 181 -3.84 25.27 0.33
N ARG A 182 -3.77 26.52 0.83
CA ARG A 182 -2.56 27.03 1.49
C ARG A 182 -2.24 26.33 2.83
N GLY A 183 -3.15 25.52 3.35
CA GLY A 183 -2.94 24.63 4.49
C GLY A 183 -2.61 23.20 4.07
N ALA A 184 -2.18 22.97 2.81
CA ALA A 184 -1.70 21.68 2.35
C ALA A 184 -0.70 21.09 3.36
N PRO A 185 -0.89 19.82 3.76
CA PRO A 185 -0.03 19.19 4.74
C PRO A 185 1.44 19.23 4.32
N ALA A 186 2.35 19.52 5.26
CA ALA A 186 3.76 19.70 4.97
C ALA A 186 4.39 18.48 4.24
N GLY A 187 3.87 17.28 4.47
CA GLY A 187 4.33 16.05 3.81
C GLY A 187 3.74 15.79 2.42
N ASP A 188 2.78 16.58 1.93
CA ASP A 188 2.18 16.45 0.60
C ASP A 188 3.00 17.23 -0.43
N ILE A 189 4.14 16.67 -0.80
CA ILE A 189 5.10 17.35 -1.69
C ILE A 189 4.49 17.58 -3.07
N LEU A 190 3.67 16.65 -3.59
CA LEU A 190 2.95 16.84 -4.85
C LEU A 190 1.97 18.02 -4.78
N GLY A 191 1.25 18.17 -3.65
CA GLY A 191 0.36 19.31 -3.40
C GLY A 191 1.13 20.63 -3.36
N HIS A 192 2.29 20.66 -2.69
CA HIS A 192 3.15 21.84 -2.66
C HIS A 192 3.71 22.22 -4.04
N LEU A 193 4.06 21.23 -4.88
CA LEU A 193 4.45 21.47 -6.26
C LEU A 193 3.30 22.06 -7.08
N LEU A 194 2.07 21.54 -6.94
CA LEU A 194 0.89 22.09 -7.63
C LEU A 194 0.60 23.55 -7.26
N LEU A 195 0.84 23.93 -6.00
CA LEU A 195 0.56 25.28 -5.49
C LEU A 195 1.66 26.30 -5.78
N GLY A 196 2.92 25.86 -5.79
CA GLY A 196 4.07 26.77 -5.79
C GLY A 196 4.96 26.71 -7.04
N ALA A 197 4.98 25.58 -7.75
CA ALA A 197 5.89 25.42 -8.89
C ALA A 197 5.33 26.11 -10.15
N PRO A 198 6.20 26.68 -11.02
CA PRO A 198 5.79 27.35 -12.24
C PRO A 198 5.46 26.36 -13.36
N LEU A 199 4.47 25.49 -13.12
CA LEU A 199 4.06 24.43 -14.03
C LEU A 199 3.13 24.96 -15.13
N ALA A 200 3.34 24.50 -16.37
CA ALA A 200 2.38 24.70 -17.45
C ALA A 200 1.04 24.00 -17.14
N GLY A 201 -0.06 24.46 -17.74
CA GLY A 201 -1.39 23.89 -17.46
C GLY A 201 -1.49 22.37 -17.65
N TRP A 202 -0.80 21.82 -18.66
CA TRP A 202 -0.77 20.37 -18.87
C TRP A 202 0.08 19.61 -17.84
N GLN A 203 1.13 20.25 -17.30
CA GLN A 203 1.95 19.68 -16.25
C GLN A 203 1.19 19.64 -14.92
N GLN A 204 0.43 20.70 -14.62
CA GLN A 204 -0.49 20.73 -13.48
C GLN A 204 -1.55 19.63 -13.58
N GLU A 205 -2.11 19.44 -14.78
CA GLU A 205 -3.08 18.38 -15.05
C GLU A 205 -2.49 16.99 -14.79
N VAL A 206 -1.31 16.68 -15.33
CA VAL A 206 -0.63 15.39 -15.11
C VAL A 206 -0.30 15.18 -13.64
N LEU A 207 0.31 16.19 -12.99
CA LEU A 207 0.70 16.12 -11.58
C LEU A 207 -0.53 15.92 -10.67
N SER A 208 -1.65 16.59 -10.97
CA SER A 208 -2.90 16.41 -10.23
C SER A 208 -3.48 15.01 -10.37
N MET A 209 -3.43 14.42 -11.56
CA MET A 209 -3.90 13.04 -11.79
C MET A 209 -3.02 12.03 -11.05
N LEU A 210 -1.70 12.18 -11.12
CA LEU A 210 -0.77 11.27 -10.43
C LEU A 210 -0.85 11.42 -8.90
N ARG A 211 -1.07 12.64 -8.38
CA ARG A 211 -1.35 12.85 -6.94
C ARG A 211 -2.62 12.15 -6.49
N ASP A 212 -3.69 12.26 -7.27
CA ASP A 212 -4.96 11.59 -6.98
C ASP A 212 -4.80 10.06 -6.95
N GLU A 213 -4.10 9.50 -7.94
CA GLU A 213 -3.77 8.07 -7.98
C GLU A 213 -2.92 7.64 -6.78
N ALA A 214 -1.88 8.40 -6.43
CA ALA A 214 -0.97 8.06 -5.34
C ALA A 214 -1.70 8.00 -3.98
N TYR A 215 -2.59 8.95 -3.72
CA TYR A 215 -3.43 8.94 -2.52
C TYR A 215 -4.47 7.81 -2.51
N TYR A 216 -4.98 7.37 -3.67
CA TYR A 216 -5.87 6.20 -3.74
C TYR A 216 -5.18 4.90 -3.27
N PHE A 217 -3.89 4.73 -3.58
CA PHE A 217 -3.12 3.54 -3.24
C PHE A 217 -2.47 3.57 -1.85
N LEU A 218 -2.43 4.73 -1.21
CA LEU A 218 -1.77 4.92 0.08
C LEU A 218 -2.38 4.06 1.21
N PRO A 219 -3.72 3.95 1.37
CA PRO A 219 -4.33 3.10 2.39
C PRO A 219 -3.90 1.62 2.31
N GLN A 220 -3.73 1.08 1.11
CA GLN A 220 -3.31 -0.31 0.86
C GLN A 220 -1.89 -0.53 1.38
N GLY A 221 -0.99 0.44 1.20
CA GLY A 221 0.37 0.40 1.76
C GLY A 221 0.38 0.48 3.29
N MET A 222 -0.55 1.23 3.88
CA MET A 222 -0.64 1.43 5.33
C MET A 222 -1.33 0.30 6.10
N THR A 223 -2.06 -0.57 5.41
CA THR A 223 -2.91 -1.60 6.01
C THR A 223 -2.59 -2.99 5.48
N LYS A 224 -1.41 -3.19 4.90
CA LYS A 224 -1.03 -4.43 4.25
C LYS A 224 -1.06 -5.62 5.22
N ILE A 225 -0.41 -5.52 6.39
CA ILE A 225 -0.41 -6.59 7.40
C ILE A 225 -1.85 -6.90 7.85
N MET A 226 -2.62 -5.86 8.16
CA MET A 226 -3.99 -6.02 8.63
C MET A 226 -4.92 -6.61 7.57
N ASN A 227 -4.88 -6.09 6.35
CA ASN A 227 -5.78 -6.49 5.27
C ASN A 227 -5.52 -7.96 4.89
N GLU A 228 -4.25 -8.32 4.68
CA GLU A 228 -3.85 -9.71 4.41
C GLU A 228 -4.17 -10.63 5.59
N GLY A 229 -3.90 -10.18 6.82
CA GLY A 229 -4.21 -10.92 8.04
C GLY A 229 -5.70 -11.16 8.24
N TRP A 230 -6.53 -10.16 7.93
CA TRP A 230 -7.99 -10.24 8.04
C TRP A 230 -8.57 -11.20 6.99
N ALA A 231 -8.15 -11.05 5.74
CA ALA A 231 -8.55 -11.96 4.66
C ALA A 231 -8.12 -13.40 4.95
N SER A 232 -6.95 -13.59 5.55
CA SER A 232 -6.44 -14.89 5.98
C SER A 232 -7.17 -15.47 7.19
N PHE A 233 -7.51 -14.64 8.18
CA PHE A 233 -8.32 -15.05 9.32
C PHE A 233 -9.68 -15.61 8.84
N TRP A 234 -10.34 -14.90 7.91
CA TRP A 234 -11.63 -15.31 7.37
C TRP A 234 -11.55 -16.46 6.38
N HIS A 235 -10.59 -16.48 5.45
CA HIS A 235 -10.48 -17.61 4.53
C HIS A 235 -10.28 -18.91 5.31
N SER A 236 -9.58 -18.87 6.44
CA SER A 236 -9.20 -20.05 7.19
C SER A 236 -10.44 -20.61 7.87
N ARG A 237 -11.22 -19.70 8.47
CA ARG A 237 -12.49 -20.00 9.13
C ARG A 237 -13.57 -20.49 8.16
N LEU A 238 -13.70 -19.87 6.98
CA LEU A 238 -14.67 -20.28 5.96
C LEU A 238 -14.30 -21.64 5.35
N MET A 239 -13.01 -21.82 5.02
CA MET A 239 -12.49 -23.06 4.45
C MET A 239 -12.64 -24.23 5.42
N THR A 240 -12.11 -24.11 6.63
CA THR A 240 -12.15 -25.19 7.64
C THR A 240 -13.53 -25.39 8.27
N GLY A 241 -14.43 -24.41 8.15
CA GLY A 241 -15.79 -24.51 8.67
C GLY A 241 -16.70 -25.34 7.78
N GLU A 242 -16.97 -24.87 6.55
CA GLU A 242 -18.04 -25.44 5.72
C GLU A 242 -17.69 -25.55 4.22
N LEU A 243 -16.62 -24.91 3.73
CA LEU A 243 -16.28 -24.96 2.30
C LEU A 243 -15.41 -26.16 1.90
N LEU A 244 -14.55 -26.66 2.80
CA LEU A 244 -13.70 -27.80 2.53
C LEU A 244 -14.45 -29.11 2.61
N ARG A 245 -14.21 -29.98 1.62
CA ARG A 245 -14.53 -31.40 1.69
C ARG A 245 -13.34 -32.14 2.33
N ASP A 246 -13.60 -33.27 2.97
CA ASP A 246 -12.57 -34.11 3.61
C ASP A 246 -11.39 -34.44 2.66
N ALA A 247 -11.69 -34.67 1.38
CA ALA A 247 -10.68 -34.97 0.36
C ALA A 247 -9.80 -33.76 -0.06
N GLU A 248 -10.20 -32.54 0.30
CA GLU A 248 -9.53 -31.29 -0.09
C GLU A 248 -8.56 -30.78 1.00
N VAL A 249 -8.59 -31.36 2.20
CA VAL A 249 -7.85 -30.87 3.37
C VAL A 249 -6.34 -30.77 3.12
N VAL A 250 -5.73 -31.79 2.52
CA VAL A 250 -4.28 -31.80 2.25
C VAL A 250 -3.90 -30.73 1.22
N ALA A 251 -4.68 -30.61 0.14
CA ALA A 251 -4.44 -29.62 -0.90
C ALA A 251 -4.58 -28.18 -0.36
N TYR A 252 -5.58 -27.94 0.49
CA TYR A 252 -5.72 -26.65 1.17
C TYR A 252 -4.56 -26.39 2.14
N ALA A 253 -4.15 -27.37 2.94
CA ALA A 253 -3.05 -27.19 3.88
C ALA A 253 -1.73 -26.83 3.17
N ASP A 254 -1.44 -27.49 2.03
CA ASP A 254 -0.27 -27.18 1.21
C ASP A 254 -0.33 -25.74 0.69
N GLN A 255 -1.46 -25.34 0.09
CA GLN A 255 -1.63 -24.00 -0.45
C GLN A 255 -1.60 -22.91 0.64
N HIS A 256 -2.31 -23.10 1.74
CA HIS A 256 -2.34 -22.16 2.86
C HIS A 256 -0.96 -22.02 3.50
N SER A 257 -0.24 -23.13 3.71
CA SER A 257 1.12 -23.07 4.26
C SER A 257 2.13 -22.41 3.31
N GLY A 258 1.97 -22.59 1.99
CA GLY A 258 2.77 -21.89 0.98
C GLY A 258 2.56 -20.36 0.97
N ALA A 259 1.34 -19.88 1.22
CA ALA A 259 1.06 -18.45 1.36
C ALA A 259 1.54 -17.87 2.71
N MET A 260 1.45 -18.67 3.78
CA MET A 260 1.85 -18.27 5.14
C MET A 260 3.33 -18.50 5.46
N GLY A 261 4.07 -19.16 4.57
CA GLY A 261 5.46 -19.52 4.75
C GLY A 261 6.41 -18.35 4.49
N SER A 262 7.49 -18.28 5.27
CA SER A 262 8.68 -17.47 4.98
C SER A 262 9.90 -18.14 5.61
N GLU A 263 11.00 -18.25 4.85
CA GLU A 263 12.27 -18.73 5.41
C GLU A 263 12.98 -17.58 6.14
N GLY A 264 13.06 -17.67 7.47
CA GLY A 264 13.93 -16.82 8.30
C GLY A 264 13.52 -15.34 8.48
N GLN A 265 12.47 -14.86 7.82
CA GLN A 265 11.92 -13.51 7.99
C GLN A 265 10.47 -13.56 8.49
N LEU A 266 10.01 -12.51 9.17
CA LEU A 266 8.64 -12.42 9.67
C LEU A 266 7.68 -12.13 8.51
N ASN A 267 6.78 -13.09 8.19
CA ASN A 267 5.81 -12.94 7.10
C ASN A 267 4.66 -12.00 7.53
N PRO A 268 4.42 -10.87 6.85
CA PRO A 268 3.31 -9.95 7.11
C PRO A 268 1.93 -10.63 7.18
N TYR A 269 1.66 -11.59 6.27
CA TYR A 269 0.41 -12.35 6.18
C TYR A 269 0.20 -13.19 7.45
N LYS A 270 1.25 -13.89 7.88
CA LYS A 270 1.22 -14.70 9.09
C LYS A 270 1.08 -13.83 10.34
N LEU A 271 1.81 -12.72 10.42
CA LEU A 271 1.73 -11.79 11.55
C LEU A 271 0.30 -11.28 11.74
N GLY A 272 -0.28 -10.71 10.68
CA GLY A 272 -1.62 -10.13 10.76
C GLY A 272 -2.68 -11.16 11.17
N MET A 273 -2.64 -12.36 10.56
CA MET A 273 -3.58 -13.43 10.87
C MET A 273 -3.46 -13.88 12.33
N GLU A 274 -2.24 -14.08 12.83
CA GLU A 274 -2.02 -14.54 14.20
C GLU A 274 -2.40 -13.48 15.25
N LEU A 275 -2.20 -12.19 14.95
CA LEU A 275 -2.69 -11.11 15.80
C LEU A 275 -4.23 -11.11 15.89
N PHE A 276 -4.94 -11.27 14.77
CA PHE A 276 -6.41 -11.42 14.79
C PHE A 276 -6.86 -12.67 15.55
N ARG A 277 -6.20 -13.82 15.34
CA ARG A 277 -6.48 -15.06 16.08
C ARG A 277 -6.30 -14.87 17.57
N ARG A 278 -5.26 -14.15 17.98
CA ARG A 278 -5.02 -13.83 19.40
C ARG A 278 -6.13 -12.97 19.97
N ILE A 279 -6.45 -11.84 19.34
CA ILE A 279 -7.55 -10.95 19.76
C ILE A 279 -8.85 -11.75 19.92
N PHE A 280 -9.16 -12.61 18.94
CA PHE A 280 -10.33 -13.48 18.96
C PHE A 280 -10.33 -14.43 20.17
N ARG A 281 -9.21 -15.12 20.43
CA ARG A 281 -9.08 -16.06 21.57
C ARG A 281 -9.17 -15.36 22.93
N GLU A 282 -8.43 -14.27 23.12
CA GLU A 282 -8.39 -13.53 24.38
C GLU A 282 -9.75 -12.92 24.76
N ARG A 283 -10.59 -12.65 23.77
CA ARG A 283 -11.93 -12.10 23.94
C ARG A 283 -13.02 -13.17 24.01
N GLY A 284 -12.64 -14.43 24.27
CA GLY A 284 -13.56 -15.53 24.53
C GLY A 284 -14.07 -16.25 23.28
N GLY A 285 -13.45 -16.04 22.12
CA GLY A 285 -13.78 -16.75 20.89
C GLY A 285 -15.21 -16.52 20.43
N ASP A 286 -15.84 -17.59 19.93
CA ASP A 286 -17.19 -17.55 19.36
C ASP A 286 -18.30 -17.36 20.41
N ASP A 287 -18.13 -17.94 21.60
CA ASP A 287 -19.13 -17.89 22.68
C ASP A 287 -19.00 -16.64 23.57
N GLY A 288 -17.94 -15.86 23.37
CA GLY A 288 -17.65 -14.62 24.09
C GLY A 288 -17.91 -13.37 23.23
N GLY A 289 -16.90 -12.53 23.09
CA GLY A 289 -16.89 -11.32 22.27
C GLY A 289 -15.75 -11.30 21.24
N GLY A 290 -15.22 -12.47 20.87
CA GLY A 290 -14.07 -12.62 19.98
C GLY A 290 -14.30 -11.98 18.62
N LEU A 291 -15.45 -12.28 17.99
CA LEU A 291 -15.81 -11.68 16.70
C LEU A 291 -15.97 -10.16 16.79
N GLU A 292 -16.71 -9.67 17.78
CA GLU A 292 -16.90 -8.22 17.97
C GLU A 292 -15.56 -7.49 18.10
N ALA A 293 -14.61 -8.06 18.85
CA ALA A 293 -13.29 -7.47 19.04
C ALA A 293 -12.48 -7.39 17.75
N VAL A 294 -12.44 -8.46 16.93
CA VAL A 294 -11.69 -8.44 15.67
C VAL A 294 -12.35 -7.51 14.64
N PHE A 295 -13.68 -7.43 14.61
CA PHE A 295 -14.42 -6.46 13.78
C PHE A 295 -14.14 -5.01 14.17
N GLN A 296 -14.03 -4.71 15.47
CA GLN A 296 -13.63 -3.39 15.95
C GLN A 296 -12.17 -3.08 15.60
N ALA A 297 -11.26 -4.03 15.79
CA ALA A 297 -9.85 -3.85 15.44
C ALA A 297 -9.67 -3.53 13.95
N ARG A 298 -10.33 -4.31 13.08
CA ARG A 298 -10.41 -4.07 11.61
C ARG A 298 -10.87 -2.65 11.28
N ARG A 299 -11.84 -2.12 12.02
CA ARG A 299 -12.46 -0.82 11.71
C ARG A 299 -11.51 0.36 11.96
N ILE A 300 -10.73 0.33 13.03
CA ILE A 300 -10.06 1.52 13.57
C ILE A 300 -8.55 1.57 13.29
N HIS A 301 -7.89 0.43 13.16
CA HIS A 301 -6.44 0.37 13.05
C HIS A 301 -5.94 0.50 11.60
N ASN A 302 -4.69 0.92 11.50
CA ASN A 302 -3.77 0.63 10.38
C ASN A 302 -2.66 -0.29 10.89
N ASP A 303 -1.72 -0.70 10.04
CA ASP A 303 -0.65 -1.64 10.43
C ASP A 303 0.15 -1.14 11.64
N LEU A 304 0.55 0.14 11.64
CA LEU A 304 1.32 0.74 12.72
C LEU A 304 0.58 0.61 14.07
N THR A 305 -0.67 1.09 14.13
CA THR A 305 -1.44 1.08 15.38
C THR A 305 -1.92 -0.33 15.77
N PHE A 306 -2.09 -1.24 14.81
CA PHE A 306 -2.47 -2.62 15.05
C PHE A 306 -1.33 -3.41 15.68
N VAL A 307 -0.14 -3.30 15.09
CA VAL A 307 1.09 -3.93 15.59
C VAL A 307 1.44 -3.35 16.95
N ASP A 308 1.38 -2.03 17.12
CA ASP A 308 1.66 -1.41 18.41
C ASP A 308 0.75 -1.95 19.53
N ALA A 309 -0.55 -2.01 19.26
CA ALA A 309 -1.56 -2.39 20.24
C ALA A 309 -1.57 -3.88 20.59
N HIS A 310 -1.19 -4.76 19.66
CA HIS A 310 -1.43 -6.21 19.79
C HIS A 310 -0.18 -7.08 19.71
N LEU A 311 0.95 -6.57 19.23
CA LEU A 311 2.22 -7.29 19.28
C LEU A 311 2.90 -7.04 20.64
N ASP A 312 2.87 -8.03 21.53
CA ASP A 312 3.54 -8.00 22.83
C ASP A 312 4.39 -9.25 23.07
N GLY A 313 5.15 -9.29 24.16
CA GLY A 313 6.06 -10.41 24.46
C GLY A 313 5.34 -11.77 24.58
N GLY A 314 4.10 -11.77 25.08
CA GLY A 314 3.29 -13.00 25.16
C GLY A 314 2.92 -13.56 23.79
N PHE A 315 2.85 -12.71 22.75
CA PHE A 315 2.64 -13.15 21.38
C PHE A 315 3.80 -14.02 20.87
N CYS A 316 5.02 -13.61 21.19
CA CYS A 316 6.23 -14.31 20.75
C CYS A 316 6.36 -15.67 21.42
N ASP A 317 5.98 -15.74 22.70
CA ASP A 317 5.88 -17.01 23.43
C ASP A 317 4.86 -17.95 22.78
N ASP A 318 3.66 -17.44 22.45
CA ASP A 318 2.58 -18.21 21.79
C ASP A 318 2.99 -18.79 20.42
N LEU A 319 3.80 -18.05 19.65
CA LEU A 319 4.29 -18.49 18.33
C LEU A 319 5.57 -19.33 18.39
N GLY A 320 6.14 -19.54 19.58
CA GLY A 320 7.40 -20.26 19.75
C GLY A 320 8.58 -19.57 19.06
N ILE A 321 8.50 -18.24 18.89
CA ILE A 321 9.61 -17.43 18.35
C ILE A 321 10.55 -17.18 19.54
N VAL A 322 11.44 -18.13 19.78
CA VAL A 322 12.35 -18.12 20.93
C VAL A 322 13.43 -17.06 20.71
N GLY A 323 13.28 -15.93 21.41
CA GLY A 323 14.29 -14.88 21.62
C GLY A 323 14.21 -14.38 23.05
N SER A 324 15.17 -13.59 23.51
CA SER A 324 15.04 -12.89 24.79
C SER A 324 13.96 -11.80 24.71
N HIS A 325 13.47 -11.33 25.86
CA HIS A 325 12.55 -10.18 25.89
C HIS A 325 13.18 -8.93 25.23
N GLU A 326 14.50 -8.76 25.36
CA GLU A 326 15.25 -7.68 24.73
C GLU A 326 15.25 -7.80 23.20
N ASP A 327 15.43 -9.01 22.67
CA ASP A 327 15.36 -9.26 21.22
C ASP A 327 13.98 -8.95 20.66
N PHE A 328 12.92 -9.27 21.41
CA PHE A 328 11.56 -8.92 21.02
C PHE A 328 11.35 -7.40 20.96
N VAL A 329 11.78 -6.67 21.99
CA VAL A 329 11.64 -5.21 22.04
C VAL A 329 12.34 -4.58 20.85
N ALA A 330 13.59 -4.97 20.58
CA ALA A 330 14.35 -4.49 19.43
C ALA A 330 13.67 -4.84 18.09
N ALA A 331 13.14 -6.07 17.95
CA ALA A 331 12.44 -6.49 16.74
C ALA A 331 11.12 -5.73 16.53
N LYS A 332 10.35 -5.49 17.60
CA LYS A 332 9.12 -4.68 17.54
C LYS A 332 9.46 -3.25 17.17
N GLU A 333 10.45 -2.63 17.80
CA GLU A 333 10.89 -1.27 17.47
C GLU A 333 11.32 -1.15 16.00
N GLY A 334 12.13 -2.08 15.50
CA GLY A 334 12.52 -2.12 14.09
C GLY A 334 11.33 -2.28 13.14
N LEU A 335 10.37 -3.15 13.48
CA LEU A 335 9.13 -3.30 12.70
C LEU A 335 8.30 -2.02 12.72
N MET A 336 8.14 -1.37 13.87
CA MET A 336 7.41 -0.11 14.01
C MET A 336 8.02 1.01 13.16
N VAL A 337 9.36 1.12 13.13
CA VAL A 337 10.07 2.03 12.24
C VAL A 337 9.75 1.71 10.78
N SER A 338 9.83 0.44 10.37
CA SER A 338 9.54 0.03 8.99
C SER A 338 8.09 0.25 8.54
N LEU A 339 7.15 0.34 9.47
CA LEU A 339 5.73 0.59 9.19
C LEU A 339 5.36 2.07 9.27
N THR A 340 6.23 2.90 9.86
CA THR A 340 6.03 4.34 9.93
C THR A 340 5.93 4.91 8.51
N ASN A 341 4.92 5.74 8.27
CA ASN A 341 4.64 6.35 6.97
C ASN A 341 4.58 5.33 5.81
N ALA A 342 4.00 4.15 6.05
CA ALA A 342 3.92 3.05 5.09
C ALA A 342 5.28 2.55 4.57
N GLY A 343 6.32 2.66 5.41
CA GLY A 343 7.69 2.28 5.07
C GLY A 343 8.41 3.24 4.12
N GLN A 344 7.83 4.44 3.91
CA GLN A 344 8.43 5.49 3.10
C GLN A 344 9.07 6.56 3.99
N PRO A 345 10.21 7.14 3.60
CA PRO A 345 10.78 8.27 4.32
C PRO A 345 9.78 9.42 4.44
N LEU A 346 9.69 10.03 5.62
CA LEU A 346 8.82 11.18 5.83
C LEU A 346 9.58 12.46 5.49
N ILE A 347 9.25 13.04 4.33
CA ILE A 347 9.81 14.30 3.87
C ILE A 347 8.75 15.40 4.02
N ARG A 348 9.10 16.51 4.66
CA ARG A 348 8.19 17.65 4.87
C ARG A 348 8.79 18.93 4.33
N ARG A 349 7.93 19.80 3.81
CA ARG A 349 8.30 21.18 3.49
C ARG A 349 8.37 22.01 4.79
N VAL A 350 9.44 22.78 4.94
CA VAL A 350 9.68 23.63 6.14
C VAL A 350 9.74 25.12 5.82
N ASP A 351 9.83 25.52 4.55
CA ASP A 351 9.82 26.93 4.17
C ASP A 351 8.42 27.57 4.21
N ALA A 352 8.37 28.89 4.41
CA ALA A 352 7.14 29.69 4.46
C ALA A 352 6.65 30.21 3.09
N GLY A 353 7.06 29.59 1.97
CA GLY A 353 6.67 30.00 0.62
C GLY A 353 7.71 30.84 -0.14
N GLY A 354 8.96 30.38 -0.15
CA GLY A 354 10.08 31.05 -0.84
C GLY A 354 10.29 30.62 -2.31
N PRO A 355 11.26 31.24 -3.02
CA PRO A 355 11.72 30.75 -4.32
C PRO A 355 12.52 29.45 -4.22
N GLU A 356 13.00 29.12 -3.02
CA GLU A 356 13.70 27.89 -2.67
C GLU A 356 12.72 26.94 -1.97
N LEU A 357 12.76 25.66 -2.34
CA LEU A 357 11.99 24.60 -1.69
C LEU A 357 12.86 23.97 -0.60
N GLU A 358 12.54 24.24 0.66
CA GLU A 358 13.25 23.67 1.80
C GLU A 358 12.49 22.48 2.36
N LEU A 359 13.16 21.34 2.37
CA LEU A 359 12.64 20.06 2.81
C LEU A 359 13.43 19.56 4.02
N GLU A 360 12.74 18.81 4.87
CA GLU A 360 13.32 18.11 6.01
C GLU A 360 12.94 16.64 5.91
N HIS A 361 13.93 15.76 6.10
CA HIS A 361 13.69 14.35 6.36
C HIS A 361 13.47 14.17 7.86
N CYS A 362 12.22 13.91 8.26
CA CYS A 362 11.89 13.65 9.65
C CYS A 362 12.46 12.30 10.08
N TRP A 363 13.55 12.32 10.85
CA TRP A 363 14.33 11.13 11.16
C TRP A 363 13.54 10.12 12.01
N SER A 364 13.32 8.93 11.45
CA SER A 364 12.67 7.79 12.13
C SER A 364 13.65 6.64 12.45
N GLY A 365 14.96 6.88 12.42
CA GLY A 365 15.97 5.86 12.75
C GLY A 365 16.62 5.15 11.56
N SER A 366 16.44 5.63 10.32
CA SER A 366 17.10 5.06 9.14
C SER A 366 17.57 6.16 8.18
N GLU A 367 18.75 5.98 7.61
CA GLU A 367 19.28 6.88 6.57
C GLU A 367 18.48 6.75 5.28
N LEU A 368 18.48 7.83 4.49
CA LEU A 368 17.96 7.76 3.13
C LEU A 368 18.92 6.97 2.25
N GLU A 369 18.37 6.15 1.35
CA GLU A 369 19.14 5.58 0.25
C GLU A 369 19.69 6.71 -0.64
N LEU A 370 20.99 6.96 -0.52
CA LEU A 370 21.59 8.20 -0.99
C LEU A 370 21.44 8.43 -2.49
N ASP A 371 21.64 7.40 -3.30
CA ASP A 371 21.50 7.48 -4.76
C ASP A 371 20.06 7.82 -5.16
N ALA A 372 19.07 7.25 -4.47
CA ALA A 372 17.66 7.56 -4.69
C ALA A 372 17.33 8.99 -4.25
N ALA A 373 17.79 9.40 -3.06
CA ALA A 373 17.58 10.75 -2.53
C ALA A 373 18.15 11.83 -3.48
N GLU A 374 19.35 11.63 -4.01
CA GLU A 374 19.94 12.57 -4.96
C GLU A 374 19.17 12.64 -6.27
N GLN A 375 18.76 11.49 -6.80
CA GLN A 375 17.99 11.46 -8.04
C GLN A 375 16.63 12.14 -7.86
N THR A 376 15.97 11.93 -6.73
CA THR A 376 14.74 12.61 -6.33
C THR A 376 14.95 14.12 -6.21
N LEU A 377 16.05 14.59 -5.60
CA LEU A 377 16.33 16.03 -5.49
C LEU A 377 16.57 16.70 -6.85
N ARG A 378 17.27 16.04 -7.77
CA ARG A 378 17.44 16.55 -9.14
C ARG A 378 16.08 16.70 -9.83
N ASN A 379 15.20 15.73 -9.68
CA ASN A 379 13.86 15.77 -10.26
C ASN A 379 12.99 16.85 -9.61
N LEU A 380 13.04 16.99 -8.28
CA LEU A 380 12.36 18.06 -7.56
C LEU A 380 12.82 19.45 -8.00
N SER A 381 14.13 19.67 -8.15
CA SER A 381 14.66 20.96 -8.63
C SER A 381 14.16 21.29 -10.04
N ARG A 382 14.07 20.28 -10.92
CA ARG A 382 13.49 20.45 -12.26
C ARG A 382 11.99 20.74 -12.24
N LEU A 383 11.24 20.11 -11.33
CA LEU A 383 9.79 20.35 -11.17
C LEU A 383 9.53 21.73 -10.58
N TRP A 384 10.30 22.11 -9.55
CA TRP A 384 10.23 23.40 -8.86
C TRP A 384 10.76 24.56 -9.71
N SER A 385 11.64 24.27 -10.68
CA SER A 385 12.38 25.27 -11.46
C SER A 385 13.19 26.24 -10.59
N GLY A 386 13.80 25.71 -9.54
CA GLY A 386 14.55 26.46 -8.55
C GLY A 386 15.42 25.57 -7.67
N SER A 387 16.02 26.16 -6.64
CA SER A 387 16.83 25.40 -5.69
C SER A 387 15.95 24.59 -4.74
N VAL A 388 16.40 23.37 -4.44
CA VAL A 388 15.81 22.47 -3.47
C VAL A 388 16.89 22.08 -2.47
N ARG A 389 16.56 22.19 -1.20
CA ARG A 389 17.43 21.76 -0.10
C ARG A 389 16.72 20.72 0.74
N LEU A 390 17.45 19.69 1.15
CA LEU A 390 16.96 18.66 2.04
C LEU A 390 17.90 18.53 3.24
N SER A 391 17.39 18.88 4.41
CA SER A 391 18.02 18.58 5.69
C SER A 391 17.77 17.11 6.03
N THR A 392 18.83 16.35 6.33
CA THR A 392 18.77 14.93 6.66
C THR A 392 19.95 14.55 7.57
N ARG A 393 20.12 13.26 7.83
CA ARG A 393 21.29 12.72 8.55
C ARG A 393 21.98 11.66 7.71
N LEU A 394 23.31 11.73 7.65
CA LEU A 394 24.17 10.80 6.92
C LEU A 394 25.41 10.51 7.76
N GLU A 395 25.80 9.24 7.84
CA GLU A 395 27.00 8.80 8.57
C GLU A 395 27.03 9.29 10.03
N GLY A 396 25.86 9.35 10.69
CA GLY A 396 25.71 9.86 12.06
C GLY A 396 25.94 11.37 12.22
N ARG A 397 25.87 12.15 11.13
CA ARG A 397 26.04 13.61 11.12
C ARG A 397 24.84 14.28 10.48
N ALA A 398 24.57 15.52 10.88
CA ALA A 398 23.62 16.36 10.19
C ALA A 398 24.14 16.56 8.77
N ALA A 399 23.26 16.51 7.78
CA ALA A 399 23.61 16.64 6.39
C ALA A 399 22.63 17.56 5.67
N LEU A 400 23.14 18.42 4.82
CA LEU A 400 22.35 19.24 3.91
C LEU A 400 22.64 18.79 2.48
N LEU A 401 21.61 18.31 1.78
CA LEU A 401 21.67 17.98 0.37
C LEU A 401 21.05 19.13 -0.42
N SER A 402 21.81 19.74 -1.34
CA SER A 402 21.37 20.90 -2.11
C SER A 402 21.42 20.64 -3.60
N CYS A 403 20.33 20.88 -4.30
CA CYS A 403 20.27 20.84 -5.77
C CYS A 403 19.81 22.19 -6.30
N LEU A 404 20.69 22.91 -7.00
CA LEU A 404 20.44 24.29 -7.45
C LEU A 404 19.87 24.36 -8.87
N ASP A 405 20.20 23.39 -9.73
CA ASP A 405 20.00 23.46 -11.17
C ASP A 405 19.38 22.18 -11.78
N GLY A 406 19.03 21.20 -10.94
CA GLY A 406 18.52 19.92 -11.37
C GLY A 406 19.56 19.01 -12.04
N GLN A 407 20.86 19.29 -11.93
CA GLN A 407 21.93 18.47 -12.50
C GLN A 407 22.76 17.77 -11.43
N SER A 408 23.31 18.54 -10.48
CA SER A 408 24.16 18.02 -9.41
C SER A 408 23.55 18.25 -8.03
N VAL A 409 23.89 17.35 -7.10
CA VAL A 409 23.55 17.49 -5.69
C VAL A 409 24.84 17.73 -4.92
N GLU A 410 24.91 18.85 -4.22
CA GLU A 410 25.97 19.16 -3.28
C GLU A 410 25.62 18.61 -1.91
N ARG A 411 26.64 18.11 -1.19
CA ARG A 411 26.49 17.50 0.14
C ARG A 411 27.33 18.25 1.15
N GLU A 412 26.71 18.75 2.20
CA GLU A 412 27.40 19.40 3.31
C GLU A 412 27.16 18.61 4.60
N LEU A 413 28.24 18.12 5.22
CA LEU A 413 28.17 17.42 6.50
C LEU A 413 28.40 18.40 7.66
N GLY A 414 27.39 18.53 8.49
CA GLY A 414 27.37 19.34 9.71
C GLY A 414 27.87 18.61 10.94
N GLU A 415 27.38 19.01 12.11
CA GLU A 415 27.81 18.46 13.40
C GLU A 415 27.37 17.00 13.58
N PRO A 416 28.08 16.21 14.41
CA PRO A 416 27.62 14.89 14.84
C PRO A 416 26.25 14.99 15.51
N VAL A 417 25.37 14.05 15.20
CA VAL A 417 24.04 13.93 15.82
C VAL A 417 23.91 12.55 16.44
N ASP A 418 23.14 12.43 17.50
CA ASP A 418 22.85 11.13 18.09
C ASP A 418 22.00 10.30 17.10
N PRO A 419 22.51 9.16 16.56
CA PRO A 419 21.76 8.34 15.62
C PRO A 419 20.49 7.74 16.24
N ALA A 420 20.44 7.59 17.57
CA ALA A 420 19.32 7.00 18.29
C ALA A 420 18.25 8.03 18.70
N GLN A 421 18.51 9.33 18.55
CA GLN A 421 17.55 10.36 18.90
C GLN A 421 16.65 10.66 17.69
N PRO A 422 15.38 10.20 17.67
CA PRO A 422 14.42 10.66 16.65
C PRO A 422 14.34 12.18 16.68
N ASP A 423 14.07 12.79 15.52
CA ASP A 423 13.64 14.19 15.57
C ASP A 423 12.39 14.24 16.42
N ASP A 424 12.33 15.20 17.35
CA ASP A 424 11.11 15.47 18.09
C ASP A 424 10.02 15.67 17.03
N ALA A 425 9.11 14.70 16.91
CA ALA A 425 7.83 14.90 16.25
C ALA A 425 6.98 15.82 17.15
N ALA A 426 7.53 16.98 17.52
CA ALA A 426 6.91 17.93 18.42
C ALA A 426 6.01 18.86 17.63
N SER A 427 4.75 18.80 18.03
CA SER A 427 3.71 19.84 17.92
C SER A 427 3.35 20.29 16.51
N ASP A 428 2.45 19.54 15.86
CA ASP A 428 1.29 20.09 15.13
C ASP A 428 0.39 18.95 14.60
N ALA A 429 -0.05 18.08 15.52
CA ALA A 429 -1.11 17.10 15.27
C ALA A 429 -2.40 17.52 16.01
#